data_AF-A0A399SP89-F1
#
_entry.id   AF-A0A399SP89-F1
#
_cell.length_a   1.000
_cell.length_b   1.000
_cell.length_c   1.000
_cell.angle_alpha   90.00
_cell.angle_beta   90.00
_cell.angle_gamma   90.00
#
_symmetry.space_group_name_H-M   'P 1'
#
loop_
_entity.id
_entity.type
_entity.pdbx_description
1 polymer ?
#
loop_
_entity_poly.entity_id
_entity_poly.type
_entity_poly.pdbx_seq_one_letter_code
_entity_poly.pdbx_strand_id
1 'polypeptide(L)'
;EEAAEWVKANMKKPVIGFIGGQTAPEGKRMGHAGAIISGGKGTAAEKIKTLRANGIEVAETPAIIGETLIRVIKEAGIYDECVTGSAVK
;
A
#
# COMPACT_ATOMS: atom_id res chain seq x y z
N GLU A 1 5.28 1.60 9.45
CA GLU A 1 5.68 0.22 9.80
C GLU A 1 4.68 -0.35 10.79
N GLU A 2 4.41 0.35 11.89
CA GLU A 2 3.32 0.03 12.84
C GLU A 2 1.97 -0.26 12.15
N ALA A 3 1.58 0.53 11.14
CA ALA A 3 0.35 0.29 10.38
C ALA A 3 0.33 -1.09 9.70
N ALA A 4 1.47 -1.57 9.20
CA ALA A 4 1.57 -2.88 8.55
C ALA A 4 1.37 -4.00 9.57
N GLU A 5 2.00 -3.89 10.74
CA GLU A 5 1.85 -4.84 11.84
C GLU A 5 0.42 -4.87 12.36
N TRP A 6 -0.20 -3.69 12.51
CA TRP A 6 -1.60 -3.59 12.93
C TRP A 6 -2.53 -4.23 11.91
N VAL A 7 -2.31 -4.01 10.60
CA VAL A 7 -3.09 -4.65 9.53
C VAL A 7 -2.99 -6.17 9.65
N LYS A 8 -1.78 -6.71 9.78
CA LYS A 8 -1.59 -8.16 9.94
C LYS A 8 -2.32 -8.72 11.16
N ALA A 9 -2.33 -7.98 12.27
CA ALA A 9 -2.93 -8.44 13.52
C ALA A 9 -4.47 -8.27 13.58
N ASN A 10 -5.04 -7.29 12.88
CA ASN A 10 -6.42 -6.84 13.15
C ASN A 10 -7.31 -6.73 11.90
N MET A 11 -6.74 -6.56 10.71
CA MET A 11 -7.52 -6.27 9.52
C MET A 11 -7.97 -7.57 8.83
N LYS A 12 -9.26 -7.64 8.51
CA LYS A 12 -9.85 -8.78 7.80
C LYS A 12 -10.08 -8.51 6.31
N LYS A 13 -10.19 -7.23 5.93
CA LYS A 13 -10.32 -6.83 4.53
C LYS A 13 -8.93 -6.86 3.89
N PRO A 14 -8.78 -7.26 2.62
CA PRO A 14 -7.53 -7.11 1.91
C PRO A 14 -7.07 -5.64 1.89
N VAL A 15 -5.78 -5.42 2.07
CA VAL A 15 -5.18 -4.07 2.09
C VAL A 15 -4.10 -4.01 1.02
N ILE A 16 -4.09 -2.92 0.26
CA ILE A 16 -3.00 -2.58 -0.65
C ILE A 16 -2.39 -1.24 -0.25
N GLY A 17 -1.15 -1.00 -0.64
CA GLY A 17 -0.43 0.23 -0.36
C GLY A 17 0.25 0.83 -1.59
N PHE A 18 0.58 2.11 -1.50
CA PHE A 18 1.51 2.79 -2.39
C PHE A 18 2.39 3.71 -1.55
N ILE A 19 3.70 3.66 -1.74
CA ILE A 19 4.63 4.58 -1.07
C ILE A 19 5.02 5.65 -2.07
N GLY A 20 4.51 6.87 -1.86
CA GLY A 20 4.92 8.05 -2.61
C GLY A 20 6.33 8.52 -2.24
N GLY A 21 6.99 9.20 -3.17
CA GLY A 21 8.32 9.77 -2.93
C GLY A 21 9.47 8.76 -2.96
N GLN A 22 9.30 7.60 -3.61
CA GLN A 22 10.37 6.61 -3.80
C GLN A 22 11.61 7.18 -4.50
N THR A 23 11.43 8.16 -5.38
CA THR A 23 12.49 8.86 -6.12
C THR A 23 12.91 10.18 -5.46
N ALA A 24 12.44 10.46 -4.23
CA ALA A 24 12.80 11.68 -3.54
C ALA A 24 14.30 11.66 -3.19
N PRO A 25 15.06 12.70 -3.58
CA PRO A 25 16.46 12.80 -3.22
C PRO A 25 16.60 12.99 -1.71
N GLU A 26 17.65 12.41 -1.14
CA GLU A 26 17.97 12.52 0.28
C GLU A 26 18.11 14.00 0.69
N GLY A 27 17.63 14.34 1.89
CA GLY A 27 17.72 15.70 2.41
C GLY A 27 16.79 16.74 1.77
N LYS A 28 15.94 16.37 0.81
CA LYS A 28 14.90 17.28 0.28
C LYS A 28 13.54 17.05 0.92
N ARG A 29 12.90 18.16 1.30
CA ARG A 29 11.52 18.22 1.77
C ARG A 29 10.57 18.20 0.59
N MET A 30 9.72 17.18 0.50
CA MET A 30 8.72 17.05 -0.56
C MET A 30 7.39 17.64 -0.11
N GLY A 31 7.15 18.94 -0.35
CA GLY A 31 5.84 19.62 -0.18
C GLY A 31 5.22 19.55 1.23
N HIS A 32 4.66 18.40 1.61
CA HIS A 32 4.12 18.13 2.95
C HIS A 32 5.19 18.25 4.04
N ALA A 33 4.82 18.85 5.17
CA ALA A 33 5.76 19.15 6.25
C ALA A 33 6.48 17.92 6.83
N GLY A 34 5.83 16.75 6.81
CA GLY A 34 6.39 15.49 7.30
C GLY A 34 7.15 14.65 6.27
N ALA A 35 7.24 15.08 5.00
CA ALA A 35 7.91 14.31 3.94
C ALA A 35 9.41 14.65 3.87
N ILE A 36 10.14 14.40 4.96
CA ILE A 36 11.60 14.50 5.04
C ILE A 36 12.15 13.11 5.35
N ILE A 37 13.13 12.65 4.57
CA ILE A 37 13.90 11.44 4.86
C ILE A 37 15.01 11.84 5.84
N SER A 38 14.87 11.50 7.11
CA SER A 38 15.85 11.82 8.17
C SER A 38 16.45 10.55 8.78
N GLY A 39 17.77 10.38 8.67
CA GLY A 39 18.53 9.45 9.49
C GLY A 39 18.38 7.96 9.17
N GLY A 40 18.22 7.60 7.89
CA GLY A 40 18.30 6.20 7.42
C GLY A 40 17.14 5.28 7.81
N LYS A 41 16.27 5.67 8.75
CA LYS A 41 15.04 4.95 9.09
C LYS A 41 13.85 5.48 8.29
N GLY A 42 13.02 4.55 7.82
CA GLY A 42 11.78 4.91 7.12
C GLY A 42 12.01 5.30 5.67
N THR A 43 13.07 4.75 5.07
CA THR A 43 13.26 4.79 3.61
C THR A 43 12.03 4.19 2.92
N ALA A 44 11.78 4.60 1.67
CA ALA A 44 10.67 4.03 0.92
C ALA A 44 10.82 2.50 0.75
N ALA A 45 12.05 2.02 0.52
CA ALA A 45 12.35 0.60 0.36
C ALA A 45 12.04 -0.22 1.63
N GLU A 46 12.44 0.27 2.82
CA GLU A 46 12.12 -0.40 4.09
C GLU A 46 10.61 -0.44 4.33
N LYS A 47 9.91 0.68 4.09
CA LYS A 47 8.44 0.73 4.22
C LYS A 47 7.75 -0.28 3.30
N ILE A 48 8.19 -0.37 2.04
CA ILE A 48 7.66 -1.35 1.07
C ILE A 48 7.92 -2.78 1.56
N LYS A 49 9.13 -3.08 2.02
CA LYS A 49 9.49 -4.40 2.55
C LYS A 49 8.62 -4.77 3.74
N THR A 50 8.43 -3.85 4.68
CA THR A 50 7.61 -4.07 5.88
C THR A 50 6.14 -4.27 5.54
N LEU A 51 5.59 -3.51 4.58
CA LEU A 51 4.22 -3.72 4.09
C LEU A 51 4.06 -5.13 3.49
N ARG A 52 4.94 -5.52 2.56
CA ARG A 52 4.89 -6.85 1.91
C ARG A 52 5.05 -8.00 2.90
N ALA A 53 5.95 -7.88 3.88
CA ALA A 53 6.13 -8.89 4.94
C ALA A 53 4.88 -9.07 5.84
N ASN A 54 3.96 -8.11 5.83
CA ASN A 54 2.70 -8.14 6.56
C ASN A 54 1.49 -8.46 5.66
N GLY A 55 1.73 -8.95 4.43
CA GLY A 55 0.65 -9.35 3.51
C GLY A 55 -0.03 -8.19 2.80
N ILE A 56 0.58 -7.00 2.81
CA ILE A 56 0.07 -5.83 2.08
C ILE A 56 0.80 -5.75 0.74
N GLU A 57 0.06 -5.98 -0.35
CA GLU A 57 0.58 -5.75 -1.69
C GLU A 57 0.84 -4.26 -1.93
N VAL A 58 1.97 -3.94 -2.53
CA VAL A 58 2.39 -2.55 -2.76
C VAL A 58 2.53 -2.28 -4.24
N ALA A 59 1.70 -1.35 -4.73
CA ALA A 59 1.80 -0.82 -6.07
C ALA A 59 3.12 -0.07 -6.25
N GLU A 60 3.83 -0.35 -7.35
CA GLU A 60 5.13 0.26 -7.65
C GLU A 60 4.98 1.71 -8.11
N THR A 61 3.89 2.00 -8.84
CA THR A 61 3.57 3.35 -9.35
C THR A 61 2.11 3.70 -9.06
N PRO A 62 1.75 5.00 -9.04
CA PRO A 62 0.36 5.43 -8.88
C PRO A 62 -0.58 4.87 -9.96
N ALA A 63 -0.07 4.68 -11.18
CA ALA A 63 -0.86 4.23 -12.33
C ALA A 63 -1.41 2.81 -12.15
N ILE A 64 -0.71 1.96 -11.40
CA ILE A 64 -1.08 0.54 -11.21
C ILE A 64 -1.80 0.27 -9.89
N ILE A 65 -2.18 1.29 -9.13
CA ILE A 65 -2.92 1.11 -7.87
C ILE A 65 -4.25 0.38 -8.13
N GLY A 66 -4.98 0.76 -9.18
CA GLY A 66 -6.25 0.13 -9.54
C GLY A 66 -6.10 -1.34 -9.92
N GLU A 67 -5.11 -1.65 -10.76
CA GLU A 67 -4.80 -3.04 -11.14
C GLU A 67 -4.38 -3.89 -9.95
N THR A 68 -3.55 -3.33 -9.06
CA THR A 68 -3.12 -3.99 -7.81
C THR A 68 -4.33 -4.30 -6.92
N LEU A 69 -5.26 -3.34 -6.77
CA LEU A 69 -6.49 -3.55 -6.00
C LEU A 69 -7.32 -4.69 -6.58
N ILE A 70 -7.61 -4.63 -7.88
CA ILE A 70 -8.43 -5.63 -8.58
C ILE A 70 -7.83 -7.02 -8.45
N ARG A 71 -6.52 -7.17 -8.60
CA ARG A 71 -5.83 -8.45 -8.41
C ARG A 71 -6.05 -8.99 -7.00
N VAL A 72 -5.76 -8.19 -5.98
CA VAL A 72 -5.83 -8.61 -4.57
C VAL A 72 -7.25 -8.99 -4.15
N ILE A 73 -8.27 -8.23 -4.56
CA ILE A 73 -9.66 -8.57 -4.22
C ILE A 73 -10.18 -9.79 -4.98
N LYS A 74 -9.65 -10.09 -6.18
CA LYS A 74 -9.93 -11.34 -6.90
C LYS A 74 -9.29 -12.54 -6.22
N GLU A 75 -8.02 -12.43 -5.81
CA GLU A 75 -7.31 -13.47 -5.04
C GLU A 75 -7.99 -13.74 -3.70
N ALA A 76 -8.55 -12.71 -3.07
CA ALA A 76 -9.34 -12.83 -1.85
C ALA A 76 -10.77 -13.36 -2.06
N GLY A 77 -11.21 -13.54 -3.32
CA GLY A 77 -12.54 -14.07 -3.65
C GLY A 77 -13.70 -13.11 -3.40
N ILE A 78 -13.44 -11.81 -3.24
CA ILE A 78 -14.46 -10.79 -2.90
C ILE A 78 -14.71 -9.78 -4.04
N TYR A 79 -14.21 -10.05 -5.25
CA TYR A 79 -14.32 -9.12 -6.38
C TYR A 79 -15.78 -8.78 -6.70
N ASP A 80 -16.66 -9.78 -6.79
CA ASP A 80 -18.06 -9.57 -7.17
C ASP A 80 -18.84 -8.75 -6.13
N GLU A 81 -18.48 -8.87 -4.85
CA GLU A 81 -19.03 -8.05 -3.76
C GLU A 81 -18.56 -6.59 -3.82
N CYS A 82 -17.43 -6.33 -4.47
CA CYS A 82 -16.81 -5.01 -4.56
C CYS A 82 -17.22 -4.23 -5.82
N VAL A 83 -17.88 -4.86 -6.79
CA VAL A 83 -18.30 -4.23 -8.04
C VAL A 83 -19.75 -3.75 -7.93
N THR A 84 -19.96 -2.44 -8.09
CA THR A 84 -21.30 -1.87 -8.17
C THR A 84 -21.98 -2.26 -9.48
N GLY A 85 -23.22 -2.75 -9.41
CA GLY A 85 -23.98 -3.20 -10.59
C GLY A 85 -23.77 -4.67 -10.97
N SER A 86 -22.93 -5.41 -10.25
CA SER A 86 -22.99 -6.87 -10.24
C SER A 86 -24.36 -7.26 -9.70
N ALA A 87 -25.24 -7.71 -10.60
CA ALA A 87 -26.48 -8.35 -10.22
C ALA A 87 -26.12 -9.58 -9.40
N VAL A 88 -26.17 -9.43 -8.07
CA VAL A 88 -26.30 -10.58 -7.17
C VAL A 88 -27.56 -11.30 -7.64
N LYS A 89 -27.37 -12.43 -8.31
CA LYS A 89 -28.35 -13.50 -8.36
C LYS A 89 -28.25 -14.29 -7.07
#